data_AF-A0AAV1EP38-F1
#
_entry.id   AF-A0AAV1EP38-F1
#
_cell.length_a   1.000
_cell.length_b   1.000
_cell.length_c   1.000
_cell.angle_alpha   90.00
_cell.angle_beta   90.00
_cell.angle_gamma   90.00
#
_symmetry.space_group_name_H-M   'P 1'
#
loop_
_entity.id
_entity.type
_entity.pdbx_description
1 polymer ?
#
loop_
_entity_poly.entity_id
_entity_poly.type
_entity_poly.pdbx_seq_one_letter_code
_entity_poly.pdbx_strand_id
1 'polypeptide(L)'
;MQKTMTFFPGKICVVFRKGPLGFLLQEPSKEARRIKEDATLQDKSAPTRADLVHQNALAVVRQRGGDASDRAEVLGDYILQFGKYKGKSFRWLLENDIGYTMYLIKNVEKEEASGVTVTAGHAKDSLQSFVNYALDFDEIQSLRTYEASGVGVLAASSEDDQLVGFGTRGKSTWKEIWDSRADGYAAFVLGKVCVPGTRMFKLQQYLQKRGSDRPQLPHPRNRLQVSPNPWVN
;
A
#
# COMPACT_ATOMS: atom_id res chain seq x y z
N MET A 1 23.04 -36.49 21.73
CA MET A 1 23.35 -35.08 21.42
C MET A 1 22.48 -34.19 22.28
N GLN A 2 23.04 -33.53 23.30
CA GLN A 2 22.34 -32.47 24.01
C GLN A 2 22.28 -31.25 23.07
N LYS A 3 21.07 -30.82 22.68
CA LYS A 3 20.88 -29.55 22.00
C LYS A 3 21.07 -28.44 23.04
N THR A 4 22.25 -27.85 23.09
CA THR A 4 22.49 -26.64 23.88
C THR A 4 21.61 -25.54 23.31
N MET A 5 20.54 -25.16 24.03
CA MET A 5 19.74 -24.00 23.66
C MET A 5 20.49 -22.75 24.12
N THR A 6 21.14 -22.07 23.17
CA THR A 6 21.68 -20.74 23.39
C THR A 6 20.53 -19.74 23.50
N PHE A 7 20.47 -19.02 24.62
CA PHE A 7 19.47 -17.99 24.88
C PHE A 7 20.05 -16.61 24.56
N PHE A 8 19.35 -15.84 23.72
CA PHE A 8 19.73 -14.49 23.31
C PHE A 8 18.68 -13.50 23.82
N PRO A 9 18.85 -12.90 25.01
CA PRO A 9 17.84 -12.02 25.62
C PRO A 9 17.60 -10.73 24.81
N GLY A 10 18.56 -10.32 23.99
CA GLY A 10 18.48 -9.14 23.14
C GLY A 10 18.04 -9.40 21.71
N LYS A 11 17.60 -10.62 21.40
CA LYS A 11 17.14 -10.97 20.06
C LYS A 11 15.86 -10.20 19.72
N ILE A 12 15.84 -9.56 18.56
CA ILE A 12 14.70 -8.78 18.06
C ILE A 12 14.32 -9.18 16.64
N CYS A 13 13.04 -9.06 16.32
CA CYS A 13 12.48 -9.29 14.99
C CYS A 13 11.90 -7.99 14.41
N VAL A 14 11.62 -8.00 13.10
CA VAL A 14 10.91 -6.90 12.44
C VAL A 14 9.46 -6.89 12.93
N VAL A 15 8.97 -5.73 13.37
CA VAL A 15 7.56 -5.56 13.76
C VAL A 15 6.79 -4.78 12.69
N PHE A 16 6.18 -5.51 11.76
CA PHE A 16 5.40 -4.90 10.70
C PHE A 16 4.17 -4.14 11.20
N ARG A 17 3.97 -2.92 10.70
CA ARG A 17 2.74 -2.17 10.94
C ARG A 17 1.60 -2.74 10.11
N LYS A 18 0.55 -3.17 10.80
CA LYS A 18 -0.66 -3.76 10.20
C LYS A 18 -1.89 -2.90 10.50
N GLY A 19 -2.81 -2.83 9.55
CA GLY A 19 -4.10 -2.16 9.72
C GLY A 19 -5.09 -3.01 10.52
N PRO A 20 -6.32 -2.52 10.75
CA PRO A 20 -7.35 -3.25 11.50
C PRO A 20 -7.70 -4.63 10.92
N LEU A 21 -7.46 -4.82 9.62
CA LEU A 21 -7.71 -6.06 8.90
C LEU A 21 -6.47 -6.98 8.83
N GLY A 22 -5.38 -6.65 9.52
CA GLY A 22 -4.15 -7.45 9.54
C GLY A 22 -3.22 -7.25 8.33
N PHE A 23 -3.64 -6.50 7.31
CA PHE A 23 -2.79 -6.18 6.14
C PHE A 23 -1.70 -5.16 6.48
N LEU A 24 -0.56 -5.27 5.79
CA LEU A 24 0.53 -4.30 5.92
C LEU A 24 0.08 -2.88 5.58
N LEU A 25 0.44 -1.92 6.43
CA LEU A 25 0.27 -0.50 6.17
C LEU A 25 1.41 -0.01 5.29
N GLN A 26 1.10 0.32 4.03
CA GLN A 26 2.07 0.89 3.10
C GLN A 26 2.37 2.36 3.38
N GLU A 27 1.43 3.11 3.96
CA GLU A 27 1.60 4.53 4.27
C GLU A 27 2.72 4.77 5.28
N PRO A 28 3.61 5.75 5.07
CA PRO A 28 4.71 6.02 5.99
C PRO A 28 4.22 6.35 7.41
N SER A 29 4.98 5.90 8.41
CA SER A 29 4.78 6.26 9.81
C SER A 29 4.90 7.77 10.04
N LYS A 30 4.48 8.26 11.20
CA LYS A 30 4.66 9.68 11.55
C LYS A 30 6.14 10.07 11.52
N GLU A 31 7.03 9.18 11.95
CA GLU A 31 8.48 9.40 11.94
C GLU A 31 9.04 9.40 10.51
N ALA A 32 8.63 8.44 9.69
CA ALA A 32 9.03 8.39 8.28
C ALA A 32 8.53 9.62 7.49
N ARG A 33 7.31 10.08 7.75
CA ARG A 33 6.78 11.31 7.15
C ARG A 33 7.61 12.53 7.48
N ARG A 34 8.01 12.70 8.75
CA ARG A 34 8.87 13.83 9.16
C ARG A 34 10.18 13.85 8.38
N ILE A 35 10.87 12.71 8.22
CA ILE A 35 12.13 12.65 7.45
C ILE A 35 11.88 12.90 5.95
N LYS A 36 10.74 12.44 5.43
CA LYS A 36 10.33 12.69 4.04
C LYS A 36 10.05 14.17 3.77
N GLU A 37 9.40 14.85 4.71
CA GLU A 37 8.96 16.25 4.59
C GLU A 37 10.08 17.25 4.91
N ASP A 38 11.00 16.89 5.80
CA ASP A 38 12.13 17.72 6.21
C ASP A 38 13.46 17.16 5.69
N ALA A 39 13.95 17.75 4.61
CA ALA A 39 15.22 17.36 3.98
C ALA A 39 16.47 17.62 4.86
N THR A 40 16.35 18.41 5.94
CA THR A 40 17.46 18.64 6.87
C THR A 40 17.72 17.41 7.77
N LEU A 41 16.74 16.52 7.90
CA LEU A 41 16.84 15.28 8.65
C LEU A 41 17.46 14.12 7.83
N GLN A 42 17.75 14.34 6.55
CA GLN A 42 18.29 13.33 5.65
C GLN A 42 19.82 13.35 5.66
N ASP A 43 20.43 12.19 5.88
CA ASP A 43 21.88 12.04 5.81
C ASP A 43 22.38 12.15 4.35
N LYS A 44 23.25 13.14 4.11
CA LYS A 44 23.86 13.44 2.79
C LYS A 44 25.33 13.05 2.70
N SER A 45 25.88 12.36 3.71
CA SER A 45 27.26 11.89 3.71
C SER A 45 27.51 10.90 2.55
N ALA A 46 28.77 10.54 2.30
CA ALA A 46 29.11 9.49 1.34
C ALA A 46 28.67 8.10 1.86
N PRO A 47 28.21 7.18 0.99
CA PRO A 47 27.93 5.79 1.36
C PRO A 47 29.14 5.08 1.97
N THR A 48 28.93 4.35 3.06
CA THR A 48 29.96 3.54 3.74
C THR A 48 30.12 2.19 3.07
N ARG A 49 31.34 1.64 3.03
CA ARG A 49 31.62 0.30 2.50
C ARG A 49 30.85 -0.79 3.25
N ALA A 50 30.47 -1.84 2.51
CA ALA A 50 29.65 -2.95 3.00
C ALA A 50 30.29 -3.73 4.16
N ASP A 51 31.62 -3.89 4.18
CA ASP A 51 32.35 -4.57 5.25
C ASP A 51 32.25 -3.82 6.59
N LEU A 52 32.37 -2.49 6.56
CA LEU A 52 32.22 -1.67 7.76
C LEU A 52 30.76 -1.63 8.23
N VAL A 53 29.77 -1.58 7.32
CA VAL A 53 28.35 -1.70 7.68
C VAL A 53 28.08 -3.03 8.39
N HIS A 54 28.64 -4.13 7.87
CA HIS A 54 28.52 -5.46 8.49
C HIS A 54 29.14 -5.52 9.90
N GLN A 55 30.37 -5.01 10.05
CA GLN A 55 31.06 -4.98 11.35
C GLN A 55 30.30 -4.16 12.39
N ASN A 56 29.77 -2.99 11.99
CA ASN A 56 28.96 -2.16 12.87
C ASN A 56 27.67 -2.86 13.30
N ALA A 57 26.97 -3.53 12.37
CA ALA A 57 25.77 -4.29 12.69
C ALA A 57 26.06 -5.43 13.68
N LEU A 58 27.14 -6.19 13.47
CA LEU A 58 27.58 -7.23 14.40
C LEU A 58 27.87 -6.67 15.80
N ALA A 59 28.53 -5.52 15.88
CA ALA A 59 28.82 -4.86 17.15
C ALA A 59 27.52 -4.48 17.89
N VAL A 60 26.55 -3.88 17.18
CA VAL A 60 25.25 -3.50 17.74
C VAL A 60 24.47 -4.72 18.24
N VAL A 61 24.40 -5.80 17.44
CA VAL A 61 23.71 -7.05 17.80
C VAL A 61 24.32 -7.65 19.07
N ARG A 62 25.66 -7.73 19.13
CA ARG A 62 26.37 -8.24 20.33
C ARG A 62 26.14 -7.35 21.54
N GLN A 63 26.20 -6.03 21.38
CA GLN A 63 26.04 -5.07 22.47
C GLN A 63 24.67 -5.18 23.13
N ARG A 64 23.60 -5.43 22.36
CA ARG A 64 22.26 -5.63 22.92
C ARG A 64 22.02 -7.04 23.47
N GLY A 65 22.94 -8.00 23.27
CA GLY A 65 22.76 -9.40 23.65
C GLY A 65 21.93 -10.23 22.65
N GLY A 66 21.93 -9.83 21.38
CA GLY A 66 21.28 -10.55 20.27
C GLY A 66 22.13 -11.68 19.69
N ASP A 67 21.55 -12.40 18.73
CA ASP A 67 22.21 -13.52 18.05
C ASP A 67 23.01 -13.02 16.83
N ALA A 68 24.31 -12.80 17.02
CA ALA A 68 25.21 -12.38 15.94
C ALA A 68 25.50 -13.49 14.91
N SER A 69 25.02 -14.72 15.14
CA SER A 69 25.07 -15.80 14.16
C SER A 69 23.81 -15.87 13.29
N ASP A 70 22.72 -15.24 13.74
CA ASP A 70 21.49 -15.09 12.96
C ASP A 70 21.67 -13.99 11.91
N ARG A 71 21.75 -14.42 10.65
CA ARG A 71 21.90 -13.53 9.49
C ARG A 71 20.77 -12.49 9.41
N ALA A 72 19.51 -12.87 9.67
CA ALA A 72 18.38 -11.95 9.57
C ALA A 72 18.41 -10.91 10.69
N GLU A 73 18.87 -11.31 11.88
CA GLU A 73 19.06 -10.37 12.98
C GLU A 73 20.16 -9.35 12.64
N VAL A 74 21.31 -9.82 12.14
CA VAL A 74 22.43 -8.95 11.74
C VAL A 74 22.05 -8.01 10.60
N LEU A 75 21.39 -8.52 9.55
CA LEU A 75 20.91 -7.70 8.44
C LEU A 75 19.91 -6.64 8.88
N GLY A 76 19.06 -6.94 9.87
CA GLY A 76 18.13 -5.95 10.42
C GLY A 76 18.81 -4.71 11.00
N ASP A 77 20.08 -4.81 11.41
CA ASP A 77 20.90 -3.71 11.93
C ASP A 77 21.85 -3.09 10.90
N TYR A 78 21.80 -3.53 9.65
CA TYR A 78 22.49 -2.82 8.58
C TYR A 78 21.90 -1.43 8.42
N ILE A 79 22.75 -0.42 8.42
CA ILE A 79 22.37 0.96 8.17
C ILE A 79 22.27 1.19 6.67
N LEU A 80 21.13 1.70 6.21
CA LEU A 80 20.90 2.15 4.84
C LEU A 80 21.97 3.14 4.43
N GLN A 81 22.62 2.87 3.29
CA GLN A 81 23.65 3.74 2.69
C GLN A 81 23.13 4.53 1.48
N PHE A 82 21.81 4.61 1.30
CA PHE A 82 21.17 5.23 0.15
C PHE A 82 19.83 5.90 0.52
N GLY A 83 19.36 6.79 -0.36
CA GLY A 83 18.02 7.35 -0.33
C GLY A 83 17.73 8.26 0.86
N LYS A 84 16.46 8.70 0.95
CA LYS A 84 15.99 9.66 1.98
C LYS A 84 16.05 9.13 3.42
N TYR A 85 16.12 7.81 3.59
CA TYR A 85 16.22 7.16 4.90
C TYR A 85 17.64 6.66 5.21
N LYS A 86 18.66 7.16 4.49
CA LYS A 86 20.05 6.89 4.81
C LYS A 86 20.30 7.18 6.30
N GLY A 87 21.04 6.30 6.96
CA GLY A 87 21.29 6.37 8.41
C GLY A 87 20.27 5.61 9.27
N LYS A 88 19.17 5.10 8.70
CA LYS A 88 18.24 4.20 9.39
C LYS A 88 18.61 2.74 9.12
N SER A 89 18.25 1.84 10.04
CA SER A 89 18.49 0.41 9.84
C SER A 89 17.51 -0.21 8.84
N PHE A 90 17.86 -1.35 8.27
CA PHE A 90 16.97 -2.11 7.40
C PHE A 90 15.67 -2.47 8.12
N ARG A 91 15.77 -2.94 9.37
CA ARG A 91 14.61 -3.21 10.24
C ARG A 91 13.73 -1.97 10.38
N TRP A 92 14.33 -0.81 10.68
CA TRP A 92 13.57 0.43 10.84
C TRP A 92 12.74 0.76 9.59
N LEU A 93 13.30 0.58 8.39
CA LEU A 93 12.58 0.87 7.15
C LEU A 93 11.37 -0.06 6.94
N LEU A 94 11.53 -1.36 7.19
CA LEU A 94 10.41 -2.33 7.12
C LEU A 94 9.30 -2.00 8.13
N GLU A 95 9.66 -1.49 9.31
CA GLU A 95 8.68 -1.11 10.33
C GLU A 95 7.96 0.21 9.99
N ASN A 96 8.62 1.13 9.27
CA ASN A 96 8.17 2.51 9.14
C ASN A 96 7.63 2.90 7.76
N ASP A 97 8.07 2.29 6.66
CA ASP A 97 7.64 2.66 5.31
C ASP A 97 7.68 1.47 4.33
N ILE A 98 6.65 0.62 4.41
CA ILE A 98 6.46 -0.51 3.50
C ILE A 98 6.21 -0.06 2.07
N GLY A 99 5.52 1.06 1.86
CA GLY A 99 5.30 1.59 0.52
C GLY A 99 6.62 1.90 -0.19
N TYR A 100 7.57 2.53 0.52
CA TYR A 100 8.90 2.77 -0.03
C TYR A 100 9.69 1.46 -0.23
N THR A 101 9.57 0.50 0.68
CA THR A 101 10.17 -0.84 0.50
C THR A 101 9.69 -1.51 -0.79
N MET A 102 8.38 -1.53 -1.03
CA MET A 102 7.78 -2.11 -2.24
C MET A 102 8.19 -1.37 -3.50
N TYR A 103 8.31 -0.03 -3.44
CA TYR A 103 8.85 0.76 -4.53
C TYR A 103 10.29 0.36 -4.89
N LEU A 104 11.16 0.19 -3.89
CA LEU A 104 12.55 -0.21 -4.11
C LEU A 104 12.67 -1.60 -4.74
N ILE A 105 11.89 -2.57 -4.24
CA ILE A 105 11.84 -3.94 -4.79
C ILE A 105 11.44 -3.88 -6.28
N LYS A 106 10.32 -3.22 -6.60
CA LYS A 106 9.85 -3.08 -7.99
C LYS A 106 10.85 -2.37 -8.89
N ASN A 107 11.55 -1.36 -8.36
CA ASN A 107 12.56 -0.63 -9.13
C ASN A 107 13.77 -1.53 -9.45
N VAL A 108 14.26 -2.30 -8.48
CA VAL A 108 15.36 -3.27 -8.71
C VAL A 108 14.96 -4.34 -9.71
N GLU A 109 13.78 -4.94 -9.56
CA GLU A 109 13.25 -5.94 -10.50
C GLU A 109 13.13 -5.38 -11.94
N LYS A 110 12.68 -4.13 -12.07
CA LYS A 110 12.56 -3.46 -13.37
C LYS A 110 13.93 -3.21 -14.01
N GLU A 111 14.92 -2.79 -13.22
CA GLU A 111 16.30 -2.60 -13.69
C GLU A 111 16.91 -3.93 -14.16
N GLU A 112 16.73 -4.99 -13.37
CA GLU A 112 17.16 -6.35 -13.70
C GLU A 112 16.50 -6.86 -15.00
N ALA A 113 15.18 -6.69 -15.15
CA ALA A 113 14.45 -7.09 -16.34
C ALA A 113 14.84 -6.31 -17.60
N SER A 114 15.29 -5.06 -17.43
CA SER A 114 15.76 -4.22 -18.55
C SER A 114 17.19 -4.54 -18.98
N GLY A 115 17.87 -5.48 -18.31
CA GLY A 115 19.27 -5.80 -18.56
C GLY A 115 20.21 -4.64 -18.23
N VAL A 116 19.72 -3.59 -17.57
CA VAL A 116 20.50 -2.41 -17.18
C VAL A 116 21.37 -2.82 -16.00
N THR A 117 22.50 -3.45 -16.31
CA THR A 117 23.51 -3.78 -15.33
C THR A 117 24.58 -2.70 -15.37
N VAL A 118 24.49 -1.64 -14.55
CA VAL A 118 25.61 -0.68 -14.46
C VAL A 118 25.80 -0.04 -13.08
N THR A 119 27.09 0.07 -12.73
CA THR A 119 27.80 0.75 -11.63
C THR A 119 27.81 0.07 -10.26
N ALA A 120 28.97 -0.52 -9.96
CA ALA A 120 29.37 -0.90 -8.61
C ALA A 120 29.47 0.35 -7.71
N GLY A 121 28.96 0.26 -6.49
CA GLY A 121 29.04 1.34 -5.52
C GLY A 121 28.31 0.99 -4.23
N HIS A 122 28.79 1.48 -3.10
CA HIS A 122 28.31 1.04 -1.78
C HIS A 122 26.82 1.33 -1.54
N ALA A 123 26.27 2.37 -2.15
CA ALA A 123 24.83 2.63 -2.13
C ALA A 123 24.02 1.53 -2.85
N LYS A 124 24.51 1.05 -4.01
CA LYS A 124 23.89 -0.03 -4.77
C LYS A 124 24.03 -1.37 -4.04
N ASP A 125 25.19 -1.64 -3.43
CA ASP A 125 25.41 -2.82 -2.59
C ASP A 125 24.44 -2.85 -1.40
N SER A 126 24.24 -1.69 -0.76
CA SER A 126 23.28 -1.53 0.33
C SER A 126 21.83 -1.71 -0.14
N LEU A 127 21.48 -1.20 -1.33
CA LEU A 127 20.14 -1.40 -1.92
C LEU A 127 19.86 -2.88 -2.20
N GLN A 128 20.80 -3.58 -2.84
CA GLN A 128 20.63 -5.01 -3.13
C GLN A 128 20.53 -5.83 -1.84
N SER A 129 21.37 -5.52 -0.85
CA SER A 129 21.33 -6.18 0.46
C SER A 129 19.99 -5.96 1.16
N PHE A 130 19.44 -4.74 1.09
CA PHE A 130 18.13 -4.42 1.65
C PHE A 130 17.00 -5.16 0.93
N VAL A 131 17.01 -5.19 -0.40
CA VAL A 131 15.98 -5.90 -1.20
C VAL A 131 16.02 -7.40 -0.88
N ASN A 132 17.19 -8.02 -0.89
CA ASN A 132 17.33 -9.44 -0.52
C ASN A 132 16.82 -9.71 0.89
N TYR A 133 17.18 -8.86 1.86
CA TYR A 133 16.69 -8.97 3.23
C TYR A 133 15.17 -8.83 3.32
N ALA A 134 14.57 -7.85 2.64
CA ALA A 134 13.13 -7.64 2.66
C ALA A 134 12.35 -8.81 2.03
N LEU A 135 12.91 -9.45 1.00
CA LEU A 135 12.31 -10.60 0.33
C LEU A 135 12.33 -11.88 1.18
N ASP A 136 13.11 -11.96 2.26
CA ASP A 136 13.12 -13.09 3.18
C ASP A 136 11.86 -13.13 4.10
N PHE A 137 10.99 -12.11 4.07
CA PHE A 137 9.80 -12.02 4.91
C PHE A 137 8.52 -12.44 4.19
N ASP A 138 7.77 -13.37 4.80
CA ASP A 138 6.48 -13.85 4.30
C ASP A 138 5.46 -12.72 4.15
N GLU A 139 5.47 -11.70 5.02
CA GLU A 139 4.58 -10.55 4.88
C GLU A 139 4.85 -9.74 3.61
N ILE A 140 6.11 -9.62 3.20
CA ILE A 140 6.50 -8.92 1.97
C ILE A 140 6.11 -9.77 0.75
N GLN A 141 6.36 -11.07 0.78
CA GLN A 141 5.96 -11.97 -0.30
C GLN A 141 4.43 -12.01 -0.46
N SER A 142 3.69 -12.09 0.64
CA SER A 142 2.23 -12.04 0.65
C SER A 142 1.71 -10.74 0.04
N LEU A 143 2.33 -9.59 0.37
CA LEU A 143 1.97 -8.32 -0.22
C LEU A 143 2.27 -8.27 -1.72
N ARG A 144 3.42 -8.79 -2.17
CA ARG A 144 3.76 -8.90 -3.59
C ARG A 144 2.75 -9.75 -4.35
N THR A 145 2.41 -10.93 -3.83
CA THR A 145 1.39 -11.81 -4.42
C THR A 145 0.03 -11.12 -4.48
N TYR A 146 -0.35 -10.40 -3.42
CA TYR A 146 -1.61 -9.66 -3.38
C TYR A 146 -1.65 -8.51 -4.40
N GLU A 147 -0.56 -7.76 -4.56
CA GLU A 147 -0.47 -6.71 -5.59
C GLU A 147 -0.44 -7.29 -7.01
N ALA A 148 0.28 -8.39 -7.22
CA ALA A 148 0.33 -9.09 -8.51
C ALA A 148 -1.00 -9.74 -8.89
N SER A 149 -1.78 -10.20 -7.90
CA SER A 149 -3.13 -10.74 -8.12
C SER A 149 -4.14 -9.70 -8.60
N GLY A 150 -3.77 -8.42 -8.61
CA GLY A 150 -4.67 -7.32 -8.96
C GLY A 150 -5.75 -7.05 -7.91
N VAL A 151 -5.83 -7.83 -6.82
CA VAL A 151 -6.84 -7.64 -5.76
C VAL A 151 -6.50 -6.44 -4.87
N GLY A 152 -5.21 -6.08 -4.75
CA GLY A 152 -4.73 -4.94 -3.96
C GLY A 152 -4.67 -3.59 -4.66
N VAL A 153 -4.63 -3.63 -5.98
CA VAL A 153 -4.70 -2.48 -6.87
C VAL A 153 -5.53 -2.92 -8.08
N LEU A 154 -6.83 -3.11 -7.90
CA LEU A 154 -7.73 -2.60 -8.91
C LEU A 154 -7.61 -1.08 -8.77
N ALA A 155 -6.56 -0.51 -9.38
CA ALA A 155 -6.79 0.67 -10.18
C ALA A 155 -7.80 0.18 -11.21
N ALA A 156 -9.06 0.23 -10.81
CA ALA A 156 -10.18 -0.02 -11.65
C ALA A 156 -9.89 0.81 -12.91
N SER A 157 -9.69 0.13 -14.04
CA SER A 157 -9.34 0.80 -15.30
C SER A 157 -10.36 1.90 -15.62
N SER A 158 -11.53 1.81 -14.99
CA SER A 158 -12.56 2.82 -14.88
C SER A 158 -13.08 2.94 -13.42
N GLU A 159 -13.67 4.08 -13.05
CA GLU A 159 -14.30 4.30 -11.72
C GLU A 159 -15.37 3.24 -11.38
N ASP A 160 -15.94 2.60 -12.41
CA ASP A 160 -16.98 1.57 -12.35
C ASP A 160 -16.52 0.25 -11.70
N ASP A 161 -15.25 -0.15 -11.89
CA ASP A 161 -14.75 -1.46 -11.44
C ASP A 161 -14.24 -1.44 -9.99
N GLN A 162 -14.36 -0.30 -9.29
CA GLN A 162 -13.97 -0.20 -7.89
C GLN A 162 -14.87 -1.07 -7.02
N LEU A 163 -14.30 -1.83 -6.10
CA LEU A 163 -15.09 -2.61 -5.13
C LEU A 163 -15.63 -1.71 -4.02
N VAL A 164 -16.84 -2.01 -3.54
CA VAL A 164 -17.42 -1.36 -2.36
C VAL A 164 -16.51 -1.58 -1.16
N GLY A 165 -16.07 -2.83 -0.93
CA GLY A 165 -15.09 -3.16 0.10
C GLY A 165 -15.55 -2.97 1.54
N PHE A 166 -16.87 -2.84 1.78
CA PHE A 166 -17.52 -2.79 3.10
C PHE A 166 -18.97 -3.27 3.01
N GLY A 167 -19.56 -3.64 4.15
CA GLY A 167 -20.97 -4.05 4.24
C GLY A 167 -21.29 -5.36 3.50
N THR A 168 -22.59 -5.65 3.38
CA THR A 168 -23.10 -6.86 2.71
C THR A 168 -22.76 -6.92 1.23
N ARG A 169 -22.47 -5.78 0.60
CA ARG A 169 -22.06 -5.67 -0.80
C ARG A 169 -20.56 -5.46 -0.97
N GLY A 170 -19.74 -5.80 0.03
CA GLY A 170 -18.29 -5.52 0.00
C GLY A 170 -17.54 -6.15 -1.18
N LYS A 171 -18.07 -7.22 -1.77
CA LYS A 171 -17.51 -7.88 -2.96
C LYS A 171 -18.06 -7.37 -4.30
N SER A 172 -19.05 -6.48 -4.27
CA SER A 172 -19.64 -5.91 -5.49
C SER A 172 -18.85 -4.70 -5.98
N THR A 173 -18.89 -4.46 -7.28
CA THR A 173 -18.32 -3.25 -7.90
C THR A 173 -19.25 -2.04 -7.77
N TRP A 174 -18.73 -0.84 -7.95
CA TRP A 174 -19.52 0.39 -7.92
C TRP A 174 -20.55 0.42 -9.05
N LYS A 175 -20.19 -0.09 -10.23
CA LYS A 175 -21.12 -0.29 -11.34
C LYS A 175 -22.21 -1.29 -11.01
N GLU A 176 -21.90 -2.42 -10.38
CA GLU A 176 -22.92 -3.37 -9.95
C GLU A 176 -23.91 -2.72 -8.97
N ILE A 177 -23.44 -1.90 -8.02
CA ILE A 177 -24.33 -1.13 -7.12
C ILE A 177 -25.24 -0.17 -7.90
N TRP A 178 -24.70 0.49 -8.93
CA TRP A 178 -25.48 1.40 -9.77
C TRP A 178 -26.52 0.67 -10.63
N ASP A 179 -26.13 -0.44 -11.24
CA ASP A 179 -26.97 -1.24 -12.12
C ASP A 179 -28.06 -1.97 -11.33
N SER A 180 -27.73 -2.47 -10.14
CA SER A 180 -28.68 -3.17 -9.25
C SER A 180 -29.41 -2.25 -8.27
N ARG A 181 -29.41 -0.92 -8.47
CA ARG A 181 -29.95 0.07 -7.52
C ARG A 181 -31.42 -0.13 -7.10
N ALA A 182 -32.17 -0.94 -7.83
CA ALA A 182 -33.53 -1.35 -7.46
C ALA A 182 -33.58 -2.15 -6.15
N ASP A 183 -32.45 -2.73 -5.71
CA ASP A 183 -32.32 -3.45 -4.43
C ASP A 183 -32.33 -2.54 -3.19
N GLY A 184 -32.30 -1.22 -3.38
CA GLY A 184 -32.31 -0.22 -2.30
C GLY A 184 -30.94 0.07 -1.67
N TYR A 185 -29.88 -0.66 -2.02
CA TYR A 185 -28.55 -0.44 -1.43
C TYR A 185 -27.96 0.92 -1.84
N ALA A 186 -28.11 1.31 -3.11
CA ALA A 186 -27.66 2.61 -3.60
C ALA A 186 -28.39 3.77 -2.89
N ALA A 187 -29.71 3.64 -2.69
CA ALA A 187 -30.52 4.63 -1.98
C ALA A 187 -30.10 4.75 -0.50
N PHE A 188 -29.79 3.62 0.14
CA PHE A 188 -29.22 3.60 1.49
C PHE A 188 -27.92 4.39 1.56
N VAL A 189 -26.96 4.14 0.65
CA VAL A 189 -25.67 4.85 0.64
C VAL A 189 -25.86 6.35 0.39
N LEU A 190 -26.72 6.72 -0.56
CA LEU A 190 -27.02 8.13 -0.87
C LEU A 190 -27.64 8.87 0.31
N GLY A 191 -28.44 8.19 1.16
CA GLY A 191 -29.08 8.77 2.33
C GLY A 191 -28.20 8.89 3.58
N LYS A 192 -26.93 8.45 3.55
CA LYS A 192 -26.03 8.50 4.71
C LYS A 192 -25.14 9.75 4.71
N VAL A 193 -24.93 10.31 5.90
CA VAL A 193 -23.87 11.29 6.13
C VAL A 193 -22.53 10.55 6.14
N CYS A 194 -21.73 10.78 5.11
CA CYS A 194 -20.45 10.10 4.93
C CYS A 194 -19.28 10.99 5.39
N VAL A 195 -18.33 10.40 6.11
CA VAL A 195 -17.09 11.09 6.50
C VAL A 195 -16.17 11.21 5.29
N PRO A 196 -15.69 12.41 4.92
CA PRO A 196 -14.79 12.61 3.79
C PRO A 196 -13.57 11.68 3.83
N GLY A 197 -13.19 11.15 2.66
CA GLY A 197 -12.05 10.24 2.51
C GLY A 197 -12.32 8.76 2.80
N THR A 198 -13.47 8.41 3.39
CA THR A 198 -13.88 7.01 3.59
C THR A 198 -14.30 6.32 2.29
N ARG A 199 -14.26 4.98 2.26
CA ARG A 199 -14.76 4.20 1.09
C ARG A 199 -16.25 4.47 0.81
N MET A 200 -17.05 4.65 1.86
CA MET A 200 -18.48 4.96 1.72
C MET A 200 -18.71 6.34 1.13
N PHE A 201 -17.92 7.35 1.54
CA PHE A 201 -17.95 8.68 0.94
C PHE A 201 -17.59 8.64 -0.55
N LYS A 202 -16.57 7.88 -0.93
CA LYS A 202 -16.17 7.72 -2.34
C LYS A 202 -17.26 7.05 -3.19
N LEU A 203 -17.87 5.97 -2.70
CA LEU A 203 -19.01 5.32 -3.37
C LEU A 203 -20.20 6.29 -3.50
N GLN A 204 -20.48 7.09 -2.47
CA GLN A 204 -21.55 8.09 -2.50
C GLN A 204 -21.32 9.12 -3.61
N GLN A 205 -20.09 9.65 -3.75
CA GLN A 205 -19.73 10.60 -4.81
C GLN A 205 -19.93 9.99 -6.20
N TYR A 206 -19.51 8.75 -6.40
CA TYR A 206 -19.70 8.04 -7.67
C TYR A 206 -21.19 7.91 -8.04
N LEU A 207 -22.04 7.49 -7.09
CA LEU A 207 -23.48 7.34 -7.33
C LEU A 207 -24.16 8.68 -7.63
N GLN A 208 -23.72 9.77 -6.99
CA GLN A 208 -24.22 11.13 -7.26
C GLN A 208 -23.83 11.59 -8.67
N LYS A 209 -22.55 11.41 -9.05
CA LYS A 209 -22.03 11.76 -10.38
C LYS A 209 -22.78 10.99 -11.49
N ARG A 210 -22.97 9.69 -11.33
CA ARG A 210 -23.74 8.83 -12.26
C ARG A 210 -25.21 9.22 -12.39
N GLY A 211 -25.82 9.74 -11.32
CA GLY A 211 -27.19 10.25 -11.35
C GLY A 211 -27.35 11.56 -12.12
N SER A 212 -26.33 12.41 -12.07
CA SER A 212 -26.29 13.70 -12.77
C SER A 212 -26.01 13.58 -14.27
N ASP A 213 -25.30 12.53 -14.71
CA ASP A 213 -24.93 12.27 -16.12
C ASP A 213 -26.06 11.73 -17.00
N ARG A 214 -27.33 11.81 -16.57
CA ARG A 214 -28.45 11.30 -17.37
C ARG A 214 -28.76 12.27 -18.53
N PRO A 215 -28.74 11.82 -19.80
CA PRO A 215 -29.42 12.55 -20.87
C PRO A 215 -30.90 12.62 -20.50
N GLN A 216 -31.47 13.82 -20.45
CA GLN A 216 -32.90 13.99 -20.30
C GLN A 216 -33.60 13.34 -21.51
N LEU A 217 -34.23 12.19 -21.29
CA LEU A 217 -35.14 11.60 -22.25
C LEU A 217 -36.34 12.56 -22.42
N PRO A 218 -36.70 12.93 -23.67
CA PRO A 218 -37.85 13.80 -23.90
C PRO A 218 -39.11 13.13 -23.34
N HIS A 219 -39.87 13.90 -22.56
CA HIS A 219 -41.16 13.47 -22.02
C HIS A 219 -42.09 13.03 -23.16
N PRO A 220 -42.74 11.85 -23.06
CA PRO A 220 -43.81 11.51 -23.97
C PRO A 220 -44.98 12.47 -23.75
N ARG A 221 -45.28 13.32 -24.73
CA ARG A 221 -46.47 14.15 -24.75
C ARG A 221 -47.71 13.25 -24.71
N ASN A 222 -48.61 13.60 -23.79
CA ASN A 222 -49.79 12.87 -23.41
C ASN A 222 -50.65 12.40 -24.59
N ARG A 223 -51.12 11.16 -24.42
CA ARG A 223 -52.18 10.49 -25.15
C ARG A 223 -53.52 11.19 -24.90
N LEU A 224 -54.20 11.54 -26.00
CA LEU A 224 -55.65 11.62 -26.20
C LEU A 224 -56.51 12.22 -25.07
N GLN A 225 -56.91 13.48 -25.23
CA GLN A 225 -58.20 13.95 -24.72
C GLN A 225 -59.20 13.96 -25.88
N VAL A 226 -60.25 13.17 -25.72
CA VAL A 226 -61.41 13.06 -26.62
C VAL A 226 -62.51 13.98 -26.09
N SER A 227 -63.19 14.64 -27.04
CA SER A 227 -64.54 15.25 -27.03
C SER A 227 -64.73 16.71 -26.54
N PRO A 228 -65.80 17.40 -26.98
CA PRO A 228 -66.57 17.27 -28.24
C PRO A 228 -66.84 18.61 -28.98
N ASN A 229 -67.30 18.49 -30.23
CA ASN A 229 -67.77 19.55 -31.15
C ASN A 229 -68.78 20.54 -30.55
N PRO A 230 -68.72 21.82 -30.96
CA PRO A 230 -69.89 22.69 -30.99
C PRO A 230 -70.13 23.24 -32.41
N TRP A 231 -70.90 22.51 -33.20
CA TRP A 231 -71.74 23.09 -34.26
C TRP A 231 -73.19 22.83 -33.88
N VAL A 232 -73.76 23.68 -33.02
CA VAL A 232 -75.21 23.87 -32.89
C VAL A 232 -75.44 25.33 -32.46
N ASN A 233 -75.99 26.11 -33.40
CA ASN A 233 -76.64 27.43 -33.35
C ASN A 233 -76.03 28.58 -32.53
#